data_AF-A0A975MZN1-F1
#
_entry.id   AF-A0A975MZN1-F1
#
_cell.length_a   1.000
_cell.length_b   1.000
_cell.length_c   1.000
_cell.angle_alpha   90.00
_cell.angle_beta   90.00
_cell.angle_gamma   90.00
#
_symmetry.space_group_name_H-M   'P 1'
#
loop_
_entity.id
_entity.type
_entity.pdbx_description
1 polymer ?
#
loop_
_entity_poly.entity_id
_entity_poly.type
_entity_poly.pdbx_seq_one_letter_code
_entity_poly.pdbx_strand_id
1 'polypeptide(L)'
;MVTSEDEITRRLQERDSARSARREKAATTVGELARRHAELAGQLADLERELGEVLTAAGEDIDVPELAQVTDVPAADLTHWRDQAAKPARGGKRSRPSAKKNTTPGKGTQAAAEPRAAHPAAPAPAAPESVGVGGVAVGAAST
;
A
#
# COMPACT_ATOMS: atom_id res chain seq x y z
N MET A 1 3.34 -34.37 39.04
CA MET A 1 3.78 -35.09 37.82
C MET A 1 4.55 -34.11 36.96
N VAL A 2 5.84 -34.36 36.74
CA VAL A 2 6.69 -33.54 35.87
C VAL A 2 6.41 -33.95 34.42
N THR A 3 6.05 -33.00 33.57
CA THR A 3 5.93 -33.23 32.12
C THR A 3 7.33 -33.48 31.55
N SER A 4 7.52 -34.59 30.84
CA SER A 4 8.80 -34.90 30.17
C SER A 4 9.15 -33.80 29.16
N GLU A 5 10.44 -33.53 28.95
CA GLU A 5 10.91 -32.52 27.97
C GLU A 5 10.37 -32.81 26.55
N ASP A 6 10.25 -34.08 26.18
CA ASP A 6 9.68 -34.51 24.89
C ASP A 6 8.20 -34.10 24.71
N GLU A 7 7.42 -34.10 25.80
CA GLU A 7 6.03 -33.67 25.79
C GLU A 7 5.94 -32.14 25.56
N ILE A 8 6.90 -31.40 26.11
CA ILE A 8 6.97 -29.94 25.98
C ILE A 8 7.36 -29.55 24.56
N THR A 9 8.37 -30.20 23.98
CA THR A 9 8.82 -29.93 22.60
C THR A 9 7.74 -30.26 21.58
N ARG A 10 7.04 -31.40 21.75
CA ARG A 10 5.91 -31.79 20.91
C ARG A 10 4.79 -30.74 20.94
N ARG A 11 4.37 -30.29 22.12
CA ARG A 11 3.31 -29.27 22.25
C ARG A 11 3.71 -27.93 21.64
N LEU A 12 4.99 -27.57 21.69
CA LEU A 12 5.48 -26.35 21.05
C LEU A 12 5.44 -26.45 19.53
N GLN A 13 5.89 -27.58 18.96
CA GLN A 13 5.85 -27.83 17.51
C GLN A 13 4.41 -27.87 16.97
N GLU A 14 3.48 -28.50 17.68
CA GLU A 14 2.06 -28.52 17.32
C GLU A 14 1.45 -27.10 17.32
N ARG A 15 1.81 -26.27 18.31
CA ARG A 15 1.35 -24.87 18.35
C ARG A 15 1.97 -24.00 17.27
N ASP A 16 3.25 -24.19 16.99
CA ASP A 16 3.96 -23.43 15.96
C ASP A 16 3.45 -23.78 14.56
N SER A 17 3.27 -25.07 14.26
CA SER A 17 2.66 -25.50 13.00
C SER A 17 1.25 -24.94 12.80
N ALA A 18 0.40 -24.95 13.84
CA ALA A 18 -0.93 -24.33 13.77
C ALA A 18 -0.90 -22.80 13.60
N ARG A 19 0.14 -22.12 14.08
CA ARG A 19 0.33 -20.67 13.86
C ARG A 19 0.84 -20.41 12.45
N SER A 20 1.80 -21.20 11.98
CA SER A 20 2.39 -21.10 10.66
C SER A 20 1.36 -21.37 9.56
N ALA A 21 0.52 -22.40 9.70
CA ALA A 21 -0.58 -22.67 8.77
C ALA A 21 -1.59 -21.50 8.68
N ARG A 22 -1.88 -20.83 9.82
CA ARG A 22 -2.74 -19.64 9.83
C ARG A 22 -2.09 -18.44 9.13
N ARG A 23 -0.79 -18.24 9.34
CA ARG A 23 -0.03 -17.17 8.66
C ARG A 23 0.07 -17.41 7.16
N GLU A 24 0.31 -18.65 6.75
CA GLU A 24 0.35 -19.04 5.35
C GLU A 24 -0.99 -18.76 4.68
N LYS A 25 -2.11 -19.23 5.26
CA LYS A 25 -3.45 -18.94 4.74
C LYS A 25 -3.77 -17.44 4.66
N ALA A 26 -3.34 -16.66 5.65
CA ALA A 26 -3.51 -15.21 5.61
C ALA A 26 -2.67 -14.56 4.49
N ALA A 27 -1.41 -14.99 4.34
CA ALA A 27 -0.54 -14.48 3.28
C ALA A 27 -1.05 -14.84 1.88
N THR A 28 -1.55 -16.05 1.68
CA THR A 28 -2.11 -16.47 0.39
C THR A 28 -3.36 -15.68 0.03
N THR A 29 -4.29 -15.54 0.97
CA THR A 29 -5.54 -14.77 0.75
C THR A 29 -5.27 -13.30 0.47
N VAL A 30 -4.36 -12.66 1.21
CA VAL A 30 -3.96 -11.26 0.95
C VAL A 30 -3.27 -11.14 -0.41
N GLY A 31 -2.38 -12.07 -0.75
CA GLY A 31 -1.70 -12.07 -2.05
C GLY A 31 -2.66 -12.28 -3.24
N GLU A 32 -3.70 -13.08 -3.07
CA GLU A 32 -4.77 -13.23 -4.07
C GLU A 32 -5.61 -11.96 -4.19
N LEU A 33 -6.02 -11.36 -3.08
CA LEU A 33 -6.81 -10.13 -3.08
C LEU A 33 -6.03 -8.97 -3.71
N ALA A 34 -4.75 -8.83 -3.38
CA ALA A 34 -3.89 -7.81 -3.96
C ALA A 34 -3.73 -7.97 -5.48
N ARG A 35 -3.61 -9.21 -5.98
CA ARG A 35 -3.56 -9.49 -7.42
C ARG A 35 -4.87 -9.09 -8.11
N ARG A 36 -6.02 -9.47 -7.55
CA ARG A 36 -7.34 -9.06 -8.08
C ARG A 36 -7.53 -7.55 -8.06
N HIS A 37 -7.09 -6.89 -6.99
CA HIS A 37 -7.13 -5.43 -6.91
C HIS A 37 -6.27 -4.78 -7.99
N ALA A 38 -5.07 -5.28 -8.25
CA ALA A 38 -4.21 -4.77 -9.31
C ALA A 38 -4.82 -4.99 -10.71
N GLU A 39 -5.47 -6.13 -10.94
CA GLU A 39 -6.19 -6.41 -12.19
C GLU A 39 -7.37 -5.46 -12.40
N LEU A 40 -8.22 -5.29 -11.38
CA LEU A 40 -9.35 -4.35 -11.43
C LEU A 40 -8.88 -2.89 -11.59
N ALA A 41 -7.79 -2.50 -10.94
CA ALA A 41 -7.20 -1.18 -11.12
C ALA A 41 -6.68 -0.97 -12.55
N GLY A 42 -6.14 -2.02 -13.18
CA GLY A 42 -5.77 -1.98 -14.60
C GLY A 42 -6.98 -1.80 -15.51
N GLN A 43 -8.03 -2.59 -15.30
CA GLN A 43 -9.29 -2.48 -16.05
C GLN A 43 -9.94 -1.11 -15.88
N LEU A 44 -9.93 -0.57 -14.66
CA LEU A 44 -10.44 0.78 -14.40
C LEU A 44 -9.63 1.84 -15.17
N ALA A 45 -8.31 1.75 -15.16
CA ALA A 45 -7.47 2.69 -15.90
C ALA A 45 -7.70 2.63 -17.42
N ASP A 46 -7.96 1.44 -17.97
CA ASP A 46 -8.32 1.29 -19.38
C ASP A 46 -9.68 1.93 -19.68
N LEU A 47 -10.69 1.70 -18.83
CA LEU A 47 -12.01 2.34 -18.95
C LEU A 47 -11.93 3.86 -18.83
N GLU A 48 -11.15 4.39 -17.89
CA GLU A 48 -10.96 5.84 -17.74
C GLU A 48 -10.28 6.47 -18.96
N ARG A 49 -9.37 5.74 -19.62
CA ARG A 49 -8.77 6.16 -20.90
C ARG A 49 -9.82 6.20 -22.01
N GLU A 50 -10.59 5.13 -22.17
CA GLU A 50 -11.67 5.06 -23.17
C GLU A 50 -12.71 6.17 -22.96
N LEU A 51 -13.11 6.41 -21.71
CA LEU A 51 -13.99 7.53 -21.34
C LEU A 51 -13.37 8.87 -21.73
N GLY A 52 -12.10 9.10 -21.42
CA GLY A 52 -11.41 10.33 -21.81
C GLY A 52 -11.31 10.52 -23.33
N GLU A 53 -11.10 9.44 -24.09
CA GLU A 53 -11.10 9.46 -25.57
C GLU A 53 -12.49 9.81 -26.12
N VAL A 54 -13.54 9.15 -25.63
CA VAL A 54 -14.93 9.44 -26.01
C VAL A 54 -15.32 10.87 -25.62
N LEU A 55 -14.93 11.34 -24.44
CA LEU A 55 -15.20 12.72 -23.99
C LEU A 55 -14.43 13.75 -24.82
N THR A 56 -13.24 13.42 -25.32
CA THR A 56 -12.48 14.30 -26.21
C THR A 56 -13.13 14.38 -27.59
N ALA A 57 -13.60 13.25 -28.13
CA ALA A 57 -14.33 13.21 -29.40
C ALA A 57 -15.71 13.90 -29.31
N ALA A 58 -16.46 13.64 -28.24
CA ALA A 58 -17.77 14.23 -28.00
C ALA A 58 -17.70 15.72 -27.65
N GLY A 59 -16.54 16.24 -27.24
CA GLY A 59 -16.35 17.66 -26.92
C GLY A 59 -16.53 18.62 -28.10
N GLU A 60 -16.59 18.11 -29.33
CA GLU A 60 -16.99 18.90 -30.51
C GLU A 60 -18.53 19.05 -30.64
N ASP A 61 -19.29 18.12 -30.05
CA ASP A 61 -20.75 18.03 -30.19
C ASP A 61 -21.50 18.42 -28.91
N ILE A 62 -20.96 18.10 -27.73
CA ILE A 62 -21.62 18.29 -26.42
C ILE A 62 -20.61 18.75 -25.36
N ASP A 63 -20.97 19.83 -24.67
CA ASP A 63 -20.16 20.40 -23.60
C ASP A 63 -20.18 19.53 -22.31
N VAL A 64 -19.09 19.54 -21.56
CA VAL A 64 -18.95 18.82 -20.27
C VAL A 64 -20.08 19.10 -19.26
N PRO A 65 -20.52 20.36 -19.02
CA PRO A 65 -21.66 20.63 -18.14
C PRO A 65 -23.00 20.08 -18.64
N GLU A 66 -23.17 19.86 -19.94
CA GLU A 66 -24.38 19.25 -20.52
C GLU A 66 -24.35 17.73 -20.31
N LEU A 67 -23.20 17.08 -20.57
CA LEU A 67 -23.01 15.65 -20.29
C LEU A 67 -23.22 15.31 -18.81
N ALA A 68 -22.78 16.16 -17.88
CA ALA A 68 -22.97 15.96 -16.45
C ALA A 68 -24.45 15.91 -16.04
N GLN A 69 -25.31 16.68 -16.73
CA GLN A 69 -26.76 16.69 -16.47
C GLN A 69 -27.47 15.48 -17.06
N VAL A 70 -26.97 14.94 -18.17
CA VAL A 70 -27.59 13.80 -18.87
C VAL A 70 -27.16 12.46 -18.27
N THR A 71 -25.95 12.38 -17.73
CA THR A 71 -25.35 11.11 -17.27
C THR A 71 -25.32 10.94 -15.76
N ASP A 72 -25.74 11.95 -14.99
CA ASP A 72 -25.62 12.01 -13.53
C ASP A 72 -24.16 11.85 -13.02
N VAL A 73 -23.17 12.02 -13.90
CA VAL A 73 -21.75 11.99 -13.54
C VAL A 73 -21.28 13.41 -13.19
N PRO A 74 -20.55 13.61 -12.08
CA PRO A 74 -20.02 14.92 -11.73
C PRO A 74 -19.15 15.51 -12.84
N ALA A 75 -19.35 16.79 -13.15
CA ALA A 75 -18.53 17.50 -14.14
C ALA A 75 -17.03 17.47 -13.79
N ALA A 76 -16.69 17.44 -12.50
CA ALA A 76 -15.30 17.31 -12.04
C ALA A 76 -14.64 16.02 -12.54
N ASP A 77 -15.35 14.88 -12.46
CA ASP A 77 -14.83 13.58 -12.88
C ASP A 77 -14.70 13.50 -14.41
N LEU A 78 -15.70 14.04 -15.13
CA LEU A 78 -15.65 14.16 -16.60
C LEU A 78 -14.47 15.03 -17.07
N THR A 79 -14.23 16.19 -16.43
CA THR A 79 -13.05 17.01 -16.74
C THR A 79 -11.76 16.30 -16.41
N HIS A 80 -11.72 15.54 -15.32
CA HIS A 80 -10.54 14.80 -14.90
C HIS A 80 -10.15 13.72 -15.93
N TRP A 81 -11.09 12.88 -16.37
CA TRP A 81 -10.83 11.84 -17.37
C TRP A 81 -10.45 12.43 -18.73
N ARG A 82 -11.12 13.50 -19.16
CA ARG A 82 -10.77 14.23 -20.38
C ARG A 82 -9.35 14.80 -20.31
N ASP A 83 -8.99 15.46 -19.21
CA ASP A 83 -7.66 16.05 -19.02
C ASP A 83 -6.56 14.99 -18.84
N GLN A 84 -6.90 13.80 -18.34
CA GLN A 84 -5.99 12.67 -18.30
C GLN A 84 -5.70 12.12 -19.70
N ALA A 85 -6.72 11.96 -20.55
CA ALA A 85 -6.55 11.50 -21.93
C ALA A 85 -5.81 12.52 -22.81
N ALA A 86 -6.04 13.83 -22.59
CA ALA A 86 -5.37 14.90 -23.32
C ALA A 86 -3.87 15.04 -22.96
N LYS A 87 -3.41 14.47 -21.84
CA LYS A 87 -1.98 14.48 -21.48
C LYS A 87 -1.25 13.45 -22.34
N PRO A 88 -0.36 13.86 -23.26
CA PRO A 88 0.43 12.90 -24.02
C PRO A 88 1.22 12.04 -23.04
N ALA A 89 1.04 10.71 -23.14
CA ALA A 89 1.74 9.73 -22.32
C ALA A 89 3.23 10.09 -22.29
N ARG A 90 3.69 10.65 -21.17
CA ARG A 90 5.02 11.26 -21.05
C ARG A 90 6.03 10.14 -21.28
N GLY A 91 6.58 10.11 -22.50
CA GLY A 91 7.38 9.03 -23.04
C GLY A 91 8.43 8.54 -22.06
N GLY A 92 8.37 7.23 -21.78
CA GLY A 92 9.48 6.52 -21.18
C GLY A 92 10.71 6.60 -22.08
N LYS A 93 11.73 7.35 -21.66
CA LYS A 93 13.14 7.02 -21.89
C LYS A 93 14.06 7.88 -21.03
N ARG A 94 14.30 7.46 -19.79
CA ARG A 94 15.62 7.64 -19.18
C ARG A 94 16.41 6.38 -19.46
N SER A 95 17.09 6.35 -20.61
CA SER A 95 18.14 5.37 -20.87
C SER A 95 19.23 5.60 -19.82
N ARG A 96 19.35 4.67 -18.87
CA ARG A 96 20.47 4.63 -17.94
C ARG A 96 21.66 4.09 -18.74
N PRO A 97 22.77 4.83 -18.92
CA PRO A 97 23.94 4.25 -19.58
C PRO A 97 24.43 3.08 -18.73
N SER A 98 24.39 1.87 -19.31
CA SER A 98 25.02 0.68 -18.73
C SER A 98 26.49 0.98 -18.51
N ALA A 99 26.90 0.99 -17.24
CA ALA A 99 28.31 1.07 -16.86
C ALA A 99 29.05 -0.13 -17.47
N LYS A 100 30.05 0.19 -18.30
CA LYS A 100 30.99 -0.74 -18.91
C LYS A 100 31.53 -1.75 -17.88
N LYS A 101 31.55 -3.02 -18.27
CA LYS A 101 32.37 -4.06 -17.65
C LYS A 101 33.84 -3.61 -17.64
N ASN A 102 34.40 -3.36 -16.47
CA ASN A 102 35.84 -3.40 -16.28
C ASN A 102 36.21 -4.81 -15.83
N THR A 103 36.63 -5.64 -16.79
CA THR A 103 37.44 -6.82 -16.50
C THR A 103 38.85 -6.31 -16.22
N THR A 104 39.31 -6.46 -14.98
CA THR A 104 40.74 -6.36 -14.65
C THR A 104 41.02 -7.41 -13.56
N PRO A 105 41.87 -8.41 -13.80
CA PRO A 105 42.22 -9.40 -12.78
C PRO A 105 43.38 -8.84 -11.94
N GLY A 106 43.03 -8.19 -10.81
CA GLY A 106 43.98 -7.64 -9.85
C GLY A 106 44.00 -8.47 -8.56
N LYS A 107 45.02 -9.31 -8.44
CA LYS A 107 45.44 -10.07 -7.25
C LYS A 107 45.74 -9.14 -6.06
N GLY A 108 45.22 -9.43 -4.85
CA GLY A 108 45.66 -8.76 -3.62
C GLY A 108 44.76 -8.90 -2.39
N THR A 109 44.87 -10.03 -1.70
CA THR A 109 45.14 -10.20 -0.25
C THR A 109 44.53 -9.22 0.80
N GLN A 110 43.77 -9.81 1.74
CA GLN A 110 43.59 -9.46 3.17
C GLN A 110 42.84 -8.16 3.54
N ALA A 111 42.09 -8.02 4.64
CA ALA A 111 41.79 -8.88 5.79
C ALA A 111 40.52 -8.34 6.51
N ALA A 112 39.87 -9.25 7.23
CA ALA A 112 39.07 -9.10 8.45
C ALA A 112 38.48 -7.72 8.85
N ALA A 113 37.13 -7.67 8.96
CA ALA A 113 36.42 -6.98 10.05
C ALA A 113 34.90 -7.34 10.02
N GLU A 114 34.51 -8.41 10.71
CA GLU A 114 33.28 -8.42 11.51
C GLU A 114 33.71 -8.25 12.99
N PRO A 115 32.88 -7.80 13.95
CA PRO A 115 31.43 -7.61 13.90
C PRO A 115 30.95 -6.28 14.56
N ARG A 116 29.70 -5.83 14.30
CA ARG A 116 28.93 -5.17 15.37
C ARG A 116 27.42 -5.32 15.17
N ALA A 117 26.83 -6.04 16.13
CA ALA A 117 25.40 -6.18 16.35
C ALA A 117 24.69 -4.81 16.41
N ALA A 118 23.65 -4.64 15.60
CA ALA A 118 22.64 -3.63 15.83
C ALA A 118 21.62 -4.20 16.81
N HIS A 119 21.60 -3.64 18.02
CA HIS A 119 20.70 -3.98 19.10
C HIS A 119 19.23 -3.72 18.70
N PRO A 120 18.28 -4.56 19.13
CA PRO A 120 16.85 -4.35 18.92
C PRO A 120 16.35 -3.12 19.68
N ALA A 121 15.48 -2.34 19.03
CA ALA A 121 14.78 -1.20 19.62
C ALA A 121 13.88 -1.68 20.77
N ALA A 122 14.15 -1.18 21.97
CA ALA A 122 13.30 -1.37 23.14
C ALA A 122 12.06 -0.44 23.07
N PRO A 123 10.90 -0.89 23.60
CA PRO A 123 9.69 -0.07 23.68
C PRO A 123 9.80 0.96 24.81
N ALA A 124 9.36 2.20 24.54
CA ALA A 124 9.27 3.25 25.54
C ALA A 124 8.07 3.01 26.49
N PRO A 125 8.23 3.19 27.82
CA PRO A 125 7.14 3.08 28.78
C PRO A 125 6.29 4.36 28.85
N ALA A 126 5.06 4.20 29.34
CA ALA A 126 3.94 5.12 29.25
C ALA A 126 3.88 6.23 30.35
N ALA A 127 3.10 7.27 30.00
CA ALA A 127 2.25 8.14 30.84
C ALA A 127 2.96 9.28 31.64
N PRO A 128 2.28 10.43 31.91
CA PRO A 128 0.97 10.49 32.55
C PRO A 128 -0.11 11.33 31.86
N GLU A 129 -1.33 10.98 32.23
CA GLU A 129 -2.62 11.59 31.89
C GLU A 129 -2.70 13.05 32.34
N SER A 130 -3.07 13.95 31.42
CA SER A 130 -3.47 15.31 31.76
C SER A 130 -4.93 15.31 32.20
N VAL A 131 -5.15 15.26 33.51
CA VAL A 131 -6.42 15.63 34.14
C VAL A 131 -6.56 17.16 34.03
N GLY A 132 -7.21 17.60 32.95
CA GLY A 132 -7.60 18.99 32.74
C GLY A 132 -8.98 19.24 33.36
N VAL A 133 -8.99 19.77 34.58
CA VAL A 133 -10.17 20.31 35.26
C VAL A 133 -10.62 21.60 34.56
N GLY A 134 -11.89 21.63 34.17
CA GLY A 134 -12.62 22.84 33.75
C GLY A 134 -13.92 22.37 33.11
N GLY A 135 -15.12 22.66 33.58
CA GLY A 135 -15.60 23.73 34.44
C GLY A 135 -17.04 23.99 33.95
N VAL A 136 -18.01 23.63 34.80
CA VAL A 136 -19.39 24.15 34.88
C VAL A 136 -20.21 24.28 33.58
N ALA A 137 -21.25 23.45 33.46
CA ALA A 137 -22.52 23.88 32.88
C ALA A 137 -23.69 23.23 33.66
N VAL A 138 -24.31 24.04 34.52
CA VAL A 138 -25.57 23.76 35.19
C VAL A 138 -26.67 23.86 34.14
N GLY A 139 -27.43 22.78 33.94
CA GLY A 139 -28.61 22.76 33.09
C GLY A 139 -29.73 22.02 33.80
N ALA A 140 -30.50 22.77 34.59
CA ALA A 140 -31.71 22.32 35.24
C ALA A 140 -32.81 22.04 34.21
N ALA A 141 -33.53 20.93 34.38
CA ALA A 141 -34.95 20.83 34.07
C ALA A 141 -35.55 19.76 34.99
N SER A 142 -36.28 20.25 35.99
CA SER A 142 -37.10 19.48 36.91
C SER A 142 -38.43 19.10 36.27
N THR A 143 -38.99 18.00 36.80
CA THR A 143 -40.41 17.64 36.97
C THR A 143 -41.28 17.43 35.73
#